data_AF-A0A812NJR8-F1
#
_entry.id   AF-A0A812NJR8-F1
#
_cell.length_a   1.000
_cell.length_b   1.000
_cell.length_c   1.000
_cell.angle_alpha   90.00
_cell.angle_beta   90.00
_cell.angle_gamma   90.00
#
_symmetry.space_group_name_H-M   'P 1'
#
loop_
_entity.id
_entity.type
_entity.pdbx_description
1 polymer ?
#
loop_
_entity_poly.entity_id
_entity_poly.type
_entity_poly.pdbx_seq_one_letter_code
_entity_poly.pdbx_strand_id
1 'polypeptide(L)'
;MSAATPWSLLLHSGWPVFPLAALVESELREDTHVSLAVYRLGWKEPSENCNEEQEAVRLAASLYVGEGRTVKLTHIIDFFHQEVGDVDLVGEEFITAVARAKPRHPGVCTAALGVAYAALADALQCHWRRPTSTLTHQLIDIAVEKAQGGALRTFGEAADSFNALASSRWPLLPLLSRLQPRSAATSTGVLVSWSSREAELGGLNWAKNFAQEVFSFHDFVLEEDVDCADIFVYRSSLPTNFGGVLIFVDGEGSPADSLQEELLQSYPASIVVGPLPAGGDSVFFPVPYASTSFASRSFATPNSLLLPRPVDPEDRPGFAAYLVYKCYPHREGFFRLLDARGREAGLGPVETLSRCGDAGEIDRTSQRYAETYMDDAADLFRRFRFALVFENKIQTRYVTEKIVNAFVAGAVPIYWGSDFVAELFNPDAMIWVNSFESFEAAVEHVIRVASEPELYAAYASAPPIRNTSAGRWYFSWHRDAPSLDGESPTLREELAAAAMKMHVAGLDGSLPAVERRPFDYAETFPS
;
A
#
# COMPACT_ATOMS: atom_id res chain seq x y z
N MET A 1 -5.91 41.69 16.45
CA MET A 1 -5.40 41.65 15.06
C MET A 1 -4.89 40.25 14.83
N SER A 2 -5.76 39.33 14.43
CA SER A 2 -5.34 37.98 14.03
C SER A 2 -4.70 38.10 12.66
N ALA A 3 -3.51 37.53 12.50
CA ALA A 3 -2.94 37.31 11.20
C ALA A 3 -3.86 36.33 10.46
N ALA A 4 -4.73 36.84 9.60
CA ALA A 4 -5.44 36.04 8.63
C ALA A 4 -4.38 35.39 7.75
N THR A 5 -4.35 34.06 7.71
CA THR A 5 -3.46 33.31 6.82
C THR A 5 -3.80 33.71 5.38
N PRO A 6 -2.89 34.36 4.62
CA PRO A 6 -3.17 34.78 3.26
C PRO A 6 -3.40 33.56 2.36
N TRP A 7 -4.42 33.60 1.49
CA TRP A 7 -4.71 32.53 0.51
C TRP A 7 -3.56 32.22 -0.44
N SER A 8 -2.60 33.12 -0.58
CA SER A 8 -1.35 32.85 -1.28
C SER A 8 -0.55 31.70 -0.65
N LEU A 9 -0.71 31.42 0.65
CA LEU A 9 -0.14 30.21 1.28
C LEU A 9 -0.87 28.94 0.84
N LEU A 10 -2.20 28.96 0.66
CA LEU A 10 -2.96 27.82 0.14
C LEU A 10 -2.69 27.57 -1.36
N LEU A 11 -2.57 28.62 -2.17
CA LEU A 11 -2.26 28.51 -3.61
C LEU A 11 -0.78 28.21 -3.90
N HIS A 12 0.16 28.66 -3.07
CA HIS A 12 1.59 28.32 -3.19
C HIS A 12 1.97 27.03 -2.46
N SER A 13 1.03 26.42 -1.74
CA SER A 13 1.22 25.11 -1.12
C SER A 13 1.11 23.93 -2.09
N GLY A 14 0.84 24.15 -3.38
CA GLY A 14 0.87 23.15 -4.46
C GLY A 14 0.29 21.77 -4.12
N TRP A 15 -0.91 21.71 -3.53
CA TRP A 15 -1.59 20.46 -3.17
C TRP A 15 -2.45 19.89 -4.33
N PRO A 16 -2.65 18.56 -4.38
CA PRO A 16 -2.97 17.83 -5.61
C PRO A 16 -4.46 17.86 -6.00
N VAL A 17 -4.70 17.27 -7.16
CA VAL A 17 -5.79 17.48 -8.11
C VAL A 17 -6.68 16.22 -8.18
N PHE A 18 -7.98 16.21 -8.57
CA PHE A 18 -8.92 15.06 -8.36
C PHE A 18 -9.39 14.27 -9.61
N PRO A 19 -9.37 12.91 -9.66
CA PRO A 19 -10.09 12.14 -10.68
C PRO A 19 -11.36 11.45 -10.13
N LEU A 20 -12.47 11.65 -10.83
CA LEU A 20 -13.78 11.02 -10.58
C LEU A 20 -14.02 9.73 -11.41
N ALA A 21 -13.05 9.35 -12.27
CA ALA A 21 -13.23 8.34 -13.31
C ALA A 21 -13.60 6.93 -12.77
N ALA A 22 -13.09 6.56 -11.60
CA ALA A 22 -13.28 5.21 -11.04
C ALA A 22 -14.74 4.87 -10.68
N LEU A 23 -15.58 5.88 -10.39
CA LEU A 23 -16.99 5.66 -10.04
C LEU A 23 -17.87 5.50 -11.29
N VAL A 24 -17.51 6.19 -12.37
CA VAL A 24 -18.21 6.11 -13.66
C VAL A 24 -17.91 4.76 -14.33
N GLU A 25 -16.71 4.22 -14.20
CA GLU A 25 -16.37 2.92 -14.78
C GLU A 25 -17.00 1.72 -14.05
N SER A 26 -17.13 1.75 -12.71
CA SER A 26 -17.69 0.60 -11.97
C SER A 26 -19.21 0.48 -12.09
N GLU A 27 -19.94 1.60 -12.18
CA GLU A 27 -21.40 1.59 -12.39
C GLU A 27 -21.82 1.36 -13.86
N LEU A 28 -20.87 1.38 -14.80
CA LEU A 28 -21.11 1.15 -16.23
C LEU A 28 -20.73 -0.26 -16.71
N ARG A 29 -20.18 -1.12 -15.85
CA ARG A 29 -19.73 -2.48 -16.20
C ARG A 29 -20.83 -3.55 -16.32
N GLU A 30 -22.11 -3.17 -16.33
CA GLU A 30 -23.16 -4.05 -16.86
C GLU A 30 -23.18 -3.94 -18.39
N ASP A 31 -22.39 -4.82 -19.00
CA ASP A 31 -22.56 -5.44 -20.32
C ASP A 31 -23.20 -4.58 -21.43
N THR A 32 -22.66 -3.38 -21.65
CA THR A 32 -22.99 -2.57 -22.82
C THR A 32 -21.72 -2.31 -23.63
N HIS A 33 -21.60 -2.99 -24.77
CA HIS A 33 -20.64 -2.73 -25.84
C HIS A 33 -20.85 -1.32 -26.44
N VAL A 34 -20.54 -0.27 -25.68
CA VAL A 34 -20.68 1.11 -26.13
C VAL A 34 -19.34 1.81 -25.95
N SER A 35 -18.71 2.11 -27.08
CA SER A 35 -17.62 3.07 -27.16
C SER A 35 -18.03 4.36 -26.47
N LEU A 36 -17.16 4.91 -25.61
CA LEU A 36 -17.29 6.22 -24.93
C LEU A 36 -17.47 7.42 -25.89
N ALA A 37 -17.51 7.18 -27.19
CA ALA A 37 -18.01 8.11 -28.18
C ALA A 37 -19.50 8.40 -27.97
N VAL A 38 -19.76 9.43 -27.16
CA VAL A 38 -20.95 10.26 -27.20
C VAL A 38 -22.24 9.47 -26.93
N TYR A 39 -22.70 9.51 -25.68
CA TYR A 39 -24.13 9.40 -25.38
C TYR A 39 -24.87 10.50 -26.17
N ARG A 40 -25.33 10.18 -27.39
CA ARG A 40 -26.18 11.05 -28.18
C ARG A 40 -27.59 11.02 -27.59
N LEU A 41 -27.77 11.77 -26.50
CA LEU A 41 -29.08 12.21 -26.03
C LEU A 41 -29.70 13.18 -27.06
N GLY A 42 -30.28 12.66 -28.15
CA GLY A 42 -30.96 13.39 -29.24
C GLY A 42 -30.94 14.93 -29.19
N TRP A 43 -29.99 15.55 -29.91
CA TRP A 43 -29.71 16.99 -29.86
C TRP A 43 -30.32 17.72 -31.07
N LYS A 44 -30.94 18.89 -30.85
CA LYS A 44 -31.30 19.89 -31.88
C LYS A 44 -30.45 21.14 -31.71
N GLU A 45 -30.17 21.83 -32.81
CA GLU A 45 -29.34 23.06 -32.86
C GLU A 45 -29.91 24.25 -32.06
N PRO A 46 -29.06 25.21 -31.63
CA PRO A 46 -29.35 26.11 -30.51
C PRO A 46 -30.03 27.42 -30.92
N SER A 47 -30.89 27.94 -30.04
CA SER A 47 -31.41 29.31 -29.97
C SER A 47 -31.08 30.00 -28.63
N GLU A 48 -31.14 31.33 -28.57
CA GLU A 48 -30.49 32.21 -27.59
C GLU A 48 -31.08 32.30 -26.16
N ASN A 49 -31.63 31.23 -25.58
CA ASN A 49 -32.02 31.21 -24.16
C ASN A 49 -31.79 29.81 -23.58
N CYS A 50 -30.93 29.67 -22.57
CA CYS A 50 -30.62 28.44 -21.82
C CYS A 50 -30.77 27.13 -22.63
N ASN A 51 -30.07 27.00 -23.75
CA ASN A 51 -29.65 25.69 -24.29
C ASN A 51 -28.39 25.17 -23.55
N GLU A 52 -28.19 25.70 -22.35
CA GLU A 52 -27.05 25.62 -21.45
C GLU A 52 -27.12 24.42 -20.50
N GLU A 53 -28.23 23.68 -20.38
CA GLU A 53 -28.20 22.41 -19.63
C GLU A 53 -27.09 21.51 -20.19
N GLN A 54 -26.97 21.50 -21.51
CA GLN A 54 -26.00 20.72 -22.23
C GLN A 54 -24.60 21.33 -22.24
N GLU A 55 -24.46 22.66 -22.33
CA GLU A 55 -23.15 23.33 -22.28
C GLU A 55 -22.59 23.49 -20.87
N ALA A 56 -23.41 23.75 -19.85
CA ALA A 56 -22.99 23.84 -18.45
C ALA A 56 -22.74 22.45 -17.85
N VAL A 57 -23.56 21.45 -18.19
CA VAL A 57 -23.22 20.04 -17.90
C VAL A 57 -22.00 19.63 -18.71
N ARG A 58 -21.80 20.08 -19.96
CA ARG A 58 -20.56 19.86 -20.71
C ARG A 58 -19.37 20.60 -20.12
N LEU A 59 -19.52 21.80 -19.56
CA LEU A 59 -18.43 22.59 -18.99
C LEU A 59 -18.04 22.01 -17.63
N ALA A 60 -19.01 21.77 -16.76
CA ALA A 60 -18.82 20.99 -15.54
C ALA A 60 -18.24 19.63 -15.89
N ALA A 61 -18.89 18.82 -16.73
CA ALA A 61 -18.35 17.56 -17.19
C ALA A 61 -17.01 17.72 -17.89
N SER A 62 -16.65 18.80 -18.59
CA SER A 62 -15.31 18.97 -19.17
C SER A 62 -14.26 19.31 -18.11
N LEU A 63 -14.66 20.04 -17.06
CA LEU A 63 -13.87 20.24 -15.86
C LEU A 63 -13.65 18.90 -15.15
N TYR A 64 -14.59 17.94 -15.24
CA TYR A 64 -14.53 16.61 -14.60
C TYR A 64 -14.03 15.44 -15.49
N VAL A 65 -14.21 15.50 -16.82
CA VAL A 65 -14.11 14.40 -17.80
C VAL A 65 -13.02 14.68 -18.84
N GLY A 66 -12.40 15.87 -18.84
CA GLY A 66 -11.22 16.16 -19.67
C GLY A 66 -10.06 15.19 -19.41
N GLU A 67 -10.06 14.07 -20.14
CA GLU A 67 -8.96 13.11 -20.33
C GLU A 67 -8.35 12.52 -19.05
N GLY A 68 -9.15 11.97 -18.13
CA GLY A 68 -8.61 11.27 -16.95
C GLY A 68 -7.79 12.16 -16.00
N ARG A 69 -7.87 13.49 -16.16
CA ARG A 69 -7.17 14.48 -15.34
C ARG A 69 -8.21 15.22 -14.49
N THR A 70 -8.21 15.05 -13.17
CA THR A 70 -7.52 15.99 -12.28
C THR A 70 -8.05 17.43 -12.48
N VAL A 71 -9.15 17.75 -11.75
CA VAL A 71 -9.78 19.09 -11.67
C VAL A 71 -8.94 20.04 -10.80
N LYS A 72 -8.34 21.08 -11.40
CA LYS A 72 -7.57 22.10 -10.66
C LYS A 72 -8.49 23.07 -9.93
N LEU A 73 -8.13 23.45 -8.70
CA LEU A 73 -8.84 24.48 -7.92
C LEU A 73 -8.98 25.80 -8.69
N THR A 74 -7.98 26.15 -9.51
CA THR A 74 -8.03 27.33 -10.39
C THR A 74 -9.16 27.26 -11.41
N HIS A 75 -9.47 26.07 -11.95
CA HIS A 75 -10.57 25.94 -12.89
C HIS A 75 -11.94 26.06 -12.20
N ILE A 76 -12.06 25.61 -10.95
CA ILE A 76 -13.26 25.81 -10.13
C ILE A 76 -13.42 27.31 -9.82
N ILE A 77 -12.31 28.01 -9.52
CA ILE A 77 -12.29 29.46 -9.31
C ILE A 77 -12.72 30.21 -10.58
N ASP A 78 -12.14 29.90 -11.73
CA ASP A 78 -12.50 30.51 -13.02
C ASP A 78 -13.98 30.31 -13.34
N PHE A 79 -14.53 29.14 -13.03
CA PHE A 79 -15.96 28.85 -13.15
C PHE A 79 -16.80 29.74 -12.23
N PHE A 80 -16.42 29.89 -10.95
CA PHE A 80 -17.13 30.80 -10.04
C PHE A 80 -17.08 32.26 -10.53
N HIS A 81 -15.95 32.73 -11.08
CA HIS A 81 -15.86 34.05 -11.69
C HIS A 81 -16.81 34.24 -12.87
N GLN A 82 -16.94 33.24 -13.73
CA GLN A 82 -17.82 33.29 -14.90
C GLN A 82 -19.30 33.30 -14.51
N GLU A 83 -19.70 32.39 -13.61
CA GLU A 83 -21.10 32.13 -13.28
C GLU A 83 -21.68 33.06 -12.21
N VAL A 84 -20.84 33.56 -11.31
CA VAL A 84 -21.25 34.39 -10.15
C VAL A 84 -20.71 35.82 -10.27
N GLY A 85 -19.59 36.01 -10.96
CA GLY A 85 -18.94 37.31 -11.20
C GLY A 85 -17.64 37.51 -10.44
N ASP A 86 -17.01 38.67 -10.60
CA ASP A 86 -15.76 39.01 -9.90
C ASP A 86 -15.99 39.07 -8.39
N VAL A 87 -15.53 38.02 -7.72
CA VAL A 87 -15.41 37.96 -6.28
C VAL A 87 -13.97 38.32 -5.94
N ASP A 88 -13.72 39.29 -5.06
CA ASP A 88 -12.37 39.51 -4.54
C ASP A 88 -11.97 38.30 -3.66
N LEU A 89 -11.04 37.49 -4.17
CA LEU A 89 -10.76 36.14 -3.68
C LEU A 89 -9.74 36.08 -2.54
N VAL A 90 -9.94 36.81 -1.45
CA VAL A 90 -9.06 36.68 -0.28
C VAL A 90 -9.83 36.73 1.05
N GLY A 91 -9.70 35.67 1.85
CA GLY A 91 -10.05 35.65 3.28
C GLY A 91 -11.54 35.40 3.56
N GLU A 92 -12.06 36.03 4.62
CA GLU A 92 -13.48 35.95 5.03
C GLU A 92 -14.45 36.48 3.95
N GLU A 93 -13.97 37.35 3.04
CA GLU A 93 -14.75 37.87 1.92
C GLU A 93 -15.09 36.78 0.90
N PHE A 94 -14.17 35.83 0.66
CA PHE A 94 -14.44 34.65 -0.16
C PHE A 94 -15.51 33.75 0.46
N ILE A 95 -15.41 33.45 1.76
CA ILE A 95 -16.46 32.68 2.48
C ILE A 95 -17.81 33.37 2.32
N THR A 96 -17.83 34.67 2.54
CA THR A 96 -19.05 35.48 2.47
C THR A 96 -19.61 35.49 1.05
N ALA A 97 -18.76 35.53 0.03
CA ALA A 97 -19.15 35.50 -1.37
C ALA A 97 -19.64 34.12 -1.82
N VAL A 98 -18.95 33.04 -1.47
CA VAL A 98 -19.38 31.64 -1.67
C VAL A 98 -20.73 31.39 -0.96
N ALA A 99 -20.87 31.83 0.29
CA ALA A 99 -22.11 31.70 1.05
C ALA A 99 -23.26 32.54 0.46
N ARG A 100 -22.97 33.67 -0.20
CA ARG A 100 -23.97 34.58 -0.79
C ARG A 100 -24.14 34.43 -2.30
N ALA A 101 -23.34 33.58 -2.94
CA ALA A 101 -23.35 33.38 -4.38
C ALA A 101 -24.76 33.02 -4.85
N LYS A 102 -25.24 33.80 -5.81
CA LYS A 102 -26.49 33.55 -6.54
C LYS A 102 -26.14 33.42 -8.02
N PRO A 103 -26.68 32.41 -8.71
CA PRO A 103 -26.44 32.28 -10.15
C PRO A 103 -26.93 33.55 -10.86
N ARG A 104 -26.16 34.04 -11.83
CA ARG A 104 -26.54 35.20 -12.65
C ARG A 104 -27.86 34.98 -13.40
N HIS A 105 -28.22 33.73 -13.66
CA HIS A 105 -29.46 33.31 -14.31
C HIS A 105 -30.23 32.32 -13.39
N PRO A 106 -31.33 32.75 -12.73
CA PRO A 106 -32.08 31.89 -11.81
C PRO A 106 -32.82 30.76 -12.55
N GLY A 107 -32.63 29.51 -12.10
CA GLY A 107 -33.15 28.28 -12.71
C GLY A 107 -32.06 27.21 -12.88
N VAL A 108 -31.91 26.68 -14.11
CA VAL A 108 -30.99 25.62 -14.55
C VAL A 108 -29.51 25.77 -14.10
N CYS A 109 -28.98 27.00 -14.00
CA CYS A 109 -27.63 27.27 -13.46
C CYS A 109 -27.44 26.82 -12.00
N THR A 110 -28.52 26.58 -11.26
CA THR A 110 -28.51 26.08 -9.88
C THR A 110 -27.96 24.65 -9.77
N ALA A 111 -28.20 23.81 -10.79
CA ALA A 111 -27.69 22.44 -10.83
C ALA A 111 -26.18 22.41 -11.10
N ALA A 112 -25.71 23.17 -12.10
CA ALA A 112 -24.29 23.31 -12.42
C ALA A 112 -23.49 23.91 -11.25
N LEU A 113 -24.06 24.91 -10.58
CA LEU A 113 -23.48 25.49 -9.37
C LEU A 113 -23.45 24.48 -8.22
N GLY A 114 -24.49 23.65 -8.06
CA GLY A 114 -24.52 22.54 -7.10
C GLY A 114 -23.45 21.48 -7.38
N VAL A 115 -23.24 21.12 -8.65
CA VAL A 115 -22.14 20.24 -9.10
C VAL A 115 -20.79 20.88 -8.74
N ALA A 116 -20.55 22.14 -9.10
CA ALA A 116 -19.31 22.84 -8.80
C ALA A 116 -19.02 22.94 -7.29
N TYR A 117 -20.04 23.15 -6.47
CA TYR A 117 -19.93 23.09 -5.01
C TYR A 117 -19.61 21.68 -4.51
N ALA A 118 -20.18 20.63 -5.13
CA ALA A 118 -19.83 19.26 -4.81
C ALA A 118 -18.38 18.93 -5.22
N ALA A 119 -17.90 19.42 -6.37
CA ALA A 119 -16.48 19.37 -6.76
C ALA A 119 -15.60 20.04 -5.72
N LEU A 120 -15.98 21.25 -5.30
CA LEU A 120 -15.20 22.02 -4.35
C LEU A 120 -15.18 21.34 -2.98
N ALA A 121 -16.31 20.79 -2.53
CA ALA A 121 -16.40 20.04 -1.29
C ALA A 121 -15.58 18.74 -1.33
N ASP A 122 -15.66 17.98 -2.43
CA ASP A 122 -14.85 16.78 -2.69
C ASP A 122 -13.35 17.14 -2.75
N ALA A 123 -13.01 18.22 -3.45
CA ALA A 123 -11.65 18.73 -3.56
C ALA A 123 -11.07 19.21 -2.23
N LEU A 124 -11.92 19.70 -1.34
CA LEU A 124 -11.55 20.16 -0.01
C LEU A 124 -11.79 19.08 1.06
N GLN A 125 -12.24 17.88 0.70
CA GLN A 125 -12.64 16.85 1.67
C GLN A 125 -11.47 16.38 2.52
N CYS A 126 -10.24 16.34 1.98
CA CYS A 126 -9.07 16.03 2.80
C CYS A 126 -8.66 17.19 3.73
N HIS A 127 -8.98 18.44 3.37
CA HIS A 127 -8.86 19.61 4.25
C HIS A 127 -9.91 19.60 5.37
N TRP A 128 -11.08 18.99 5.15
CA TRP A 128 -12.09 18.75 6.19
C TRP A 128 -11.56 17.88 7.32
N ARG A 129 -10.71 16.89 7.00
CA ARG A 129 -10.07 16.04 8.01
C ARG A 129 -8.85 16.70 8.67
N ARG A 130 -8.21 17.67 8.00
CA ARG A 130 -7.06 18.43 8.50
C ARG A 130 -7.29 19.95 8.47
N PRO A 131 -8.18 20.51 9.32
CA PRO A 131 -8.34 21.95 9.41
C PRO A 131 -7.04 22.63 9.82
N THR A 132 -6.39 23.29 8.87
CA THR A 132 -5.36 24.30 9.16
C THR A 132 -5.96 25.56 9.77
N SER A 133 -7.29 25.74 9.70
CA SER A 133 -8.03 26.84 10.32
C SER A 133 -9.54 26.56 10.42
N THR A 134 -10.22 27.27 11.34
CA THR A 134 -11.69 27.32 11.43
C THR A 134 -12.35 27.78 10.12
N LEU A 135 -11.64 28.59 9.33
CA LEU A 135 -12.06 29.11 8.03
C LEU A 135 -12.25 27.99 7.00
N THR A 136 -11.34 27.02 6.99
CA THR A 136 -11.37 25.86 6.08
C THR A 136 -12.59 24.98 6.33
N HIS A 137 -12.94 24.74 7.61
CA HIS A 137 -14.17 24.01 7.96
C HIS A 137 -15.40 24.77 7.48
N GLN A 138 -15.51 26.05 7.78
CA GLN A 138 -16.68 26.85 7.37
C GLN A 138 -16.88 26.83 5.85
N LEU A 139 -15.80 26.84 5.06
CA LEU A 139 -15.88 26.78 3.60
C LEU A 139 -16.42 25.46 3.08
N ILE A 140 -15.98 24.35 3.66
CA ILE A 140 -16.42 23.03 3.24
C ILE A 140 -17.87 22.80 3.66
N ASP A 141 -18.25 23.20 4.89
CA ASP A 141 -19.64 23.17 5.34
C ASP A 141 -20.55 23.96 4.41
N ILE A 142 -20.13 25.18 4.05
CA ILE A 142 -20.87 26.02 3.11
C ILE A 142 -20.93 25.35 1.73
N ALA A 143 -19.84 24.80 1.22
CA ALA A 143 -19.83 24.12 -0.07
C ALA A 143 -20.76 22.89 -0.07
N VAL A 144 -20.74 22.06 0.98
CA VAL A 144 -21.65 20.91 1.14
C VAL A 144 -23.10 21.38 1.23
N GLU A 145 -23.40 22.38 2.06
CA GLU A 145 -24.75 22.94 2.21
C GLU A 145 -25.26 23.50 0.86
N LYS A 146 -24.41 24.20 0.12
CA LYS A 146 -24.76 24.76 -1.20
C LYS A 146 -24.90 23.69 -2.27
N ALA A 147 -24.08 22.64 -2.25
CA ALA A 147 -24.23 21.48 -3.11
C ALA A 147 -25.57 20.77 -2.87
N GLN A 148 -25.89 20.49 -1.61
CA GLN A 148 -27.15 19.86 -1.19
C GLN A 148 -28.36 20.76 -1.53
N GLY A 149 -28.29 22.04 -1.21
CA GLY A 149 -29.36 23.01 -1.51
C GLY A 149 -29.55 23.28 -2.99
N GLY A 150 -28.47 23.24 -3.79
CA GLY A 150 -28.53 23.25 -5.25
C GLY A 150 -29.26 22.03 -5.79
N ALA A 151 -28.86 20.84 -5.33
CA ALA A 151 -29.50 19.59 -5.69
C ALA A 151 -31.00 19.59 -5.33
N LEU A 152 -31.37 19.92 -4.08
CA LEU A 152 -32.76 19.98 -3.59
C LEU A 152 -33.65 20.92 -4.40
N ARG A 153 -33.14 22.09 -4.82
CA ARG A 153 -33.88 23.02 -5.68
C ARG A 153 -34.10 22.47 -7.08
N THR A 154 -33.08 21.83 -7.65
CA THR A 154 -33.21 21.12 -8.93
C THR A 154 -34.21 19.96 -8.85
N PHE A 155 -34.20 19.17 -7.76
CA PHE A 155 -35.19 18.10 -7.53
C PHE A 155 -36.61 18.64 -7.32
N GLY A 156 -36.76 19.81 -6.68
CA GLY A 156 -38.06 20.45 -6.48
C GLY A 156 -38.66 21.05 -7.75
N GLU A 157 -37.82 21.54 -8.67
CA GLU A 157 -38.23 22.07 -9.97
C GLU A 157 -38.47 20.96 -11.01
N ALA A 158 -37.78 19.81 -10.92
CA ALA A 158 -37.94 18.64 -11.78
C ALA A 158 -39.00 17.61 -11.30
N ALA A 159 -39.76 17.95 -10.25
CA ALA A 159 -40.70 17.07 -9.56
C ALA A 159 -41.91 16.59 -10.39
N ASP A 160 -42.05 17.03 -11.65
CA ASP A 160 -43.13 16.55 -12.52
C ASP A 160 -42.85 15.17 -13.13
N SER A 161 -41.65 14.58 -13.03
CA SER A 161 -41.45 13.18 -13.41
C SER A 161 -40.27 12.49 -12.69
N PHE A 162 -40.55 11.81 -11.59
CA PHE A 162 -39.63 10.91 -10.89
C PHE A 162 -38.91 9.91 -11.82
N ASN A 163 -39.58 9.48 -12.90
CA ASN A 163 -39.03 8.57 -13.91
C ASN A 163 -37.93 9.20 -14.79
N ALA A 164 -37.96 10.50 -15.08
CA ALA A 164 -36.92 11.17 -15.87
C ALA A 164 -35.61 11.29 -15.07
N LEU A 165 -35.76 11.43 -13.75
CA LEU A 165 -34.69 11.64 -12.81
C LEU A 165 -33.98 10.33 -12.41
N ALA A 166 -34.74 9.23 -12.29
CA ALA A 166 -34.20 7.88 -12.08
C ALA A 166 -33.49 7.30 -13.34
N SER A 167 -33.80 7.83 -14.53
CA SER A 167 -33.17 7.43 -15.80
C SER A 167 -32.06 8.39 -16.26
N SER A 168 -31.99 9.61 -15.73
CA SER A 168 -30.83 10.48 -15.84
C SER A 168 -29.77 10.04 -14.84
N ARG A 169 -28.68 9.44 -15.32
CA ARG A 169 -27.46 9.15 -14.54
C ARG A 169 -26.82 10.46 -14.06
N TRP A 170 -27.40 11.09 -13.05
CA TRP A 170 -26.98 12.42 -12.60
C TRP A 170 -25.75 12.29 -11.69
N PRO A 171 -24.59 12.89 -12.05
CA PRO A 171 -23.32 12.72 -11.33
C PRO A 171 -23.30 13.28 -9.89
N LEU A 172 -24.35 13.99 -9.46
CA LEU A 172 -24.44 14.63 -8.14
C LEU A 172 -24.78 13.68 -7.00
N LEU A 173 -25.62 12.67 -7.23
CA LEU A 173 -26.05 11.73 -6.18
C LEU A 173 -24.88 10.91 -5.60
N PRO A 174 -23.95 10.37 -6.42
CA PRO A 174 -22.78 9.68 -5.90
C PRO A 174 -21.73 10.61 -5.26
N LEU A 175 -21.65 11.87 -5.70
CA LEU A 175 -20.83 12.89 -5.05
C LEU A 175 -21.37 13.25 -3.66
N LEU A 176 -22.68 13.51 -3.57
CA LEU A 176 -23.35 13.84 -2.31
C LEU A 176 -23.35 12.66 -1.32
N SER A 177 -23.32 11.41 -1.80
CA SER A 177 -23.20 10.23 -0.92
C SER A 177 -21.78 10.03 -0.37
N ARG A 178 -20.75 10.51 -1.05
CA ARG A 178 -19.34 10.53 -0.59
C ARG A 178 -19.06 11.64 0.42
N LEU A 179 -19.78 12.75 0.32
CA LEU A 179 -19.75 13.84 1.30
C LEU A 179 -20.42 13.35 2.59
N GLN A 180 -19.68 12.61 3.42
CA GLN A 180 -20.18 12.13 4.71
C GLN A 180 -20.66 13.32 5.56
N PRO A 181 -21.95 13.42 5.92
CA PRO A 181 -22.34 14.30 7.00
C PRO A 181 -21.96 13.60 8.29
N ARG A 182 -20.95 14.09 9.01
CA ARG A 182 -20.73 13.60 10.38
C ARG A 182 -20.40 14.71 11.37
N SER A 183 -21.17 14.63 12.46
CA SER A 183 -21.01 15.32 13.72
C SER A 183 -19.55 15.42 14.14
N ALA A 184 -19.20 16.55 14.75
CA ALA A 184 -17.96 16.85 15.45
C ALA A 184 -17.53 15.80 16.50
N ALA A 185 -17.26 14.57 16.07
CA ALA A 185 -16.46 13.61 16.78
C ALA A 185 -15.08 13.68 16.13
N THR A 186 -14.34 14.68 16.59
CA THR A 186 -12.88 14.73 16.50
C THR A 186 -12.32 13.36 16.89
N SER A 187 -11.92 12.53 15.93
CA SER A 187 -10.93 11.51 16.22
C SER A 187 -9.66 12.27 16.58
N THR A 188 -9.26 12.22 17.86
CA THR A 188 -8.06 12.92 18.34
C THR A 188 -6.76 12.24 17.93
N GLY A 189 -6.82 11.13 17.17
CA GLY A 189 -5.67 10.36 16.71
C GLY A 189 -5.41 10.49 15.20
N VAL A 190 -4.18 10.23 14.80
CA VAL A 190 -3.67 10.25 13.43
C VAL A 190 -4.22 9.07 12.64
N LEU A 191 -4.92 9.34 11.55
CA LEU A 191 -5.57 8.32 10.73
C LEU A 191 -4.57 7.60 9.82
N VAL A 192 -4.44 6.29 9.99
CA VAL A 192 -3.63 5.42 9.13
C VAL A 192 -4.56 4.58 8.28
N SER A 193 -4.32 4.58 6.97
CA SER A 193 -5.10 3.79 6.01
C SER A 193 -4.21 2.99 5.07
N TRP A 194 -4.82 2.00 4.45
CA TRP A 194 -4.30 1.16 3.38
C TRP A 194 -5.45 0.83 2.42
N SER A 195 -5.14 0.20 1.28
CA SER A 195 -6.17 -0.27 0.36
C SER A 195 -6.58 -1.72 0.65
N SER A 196 -7.87 -2.01 0.76
CA SER A 196 -8.38 -3.40 0.87
C SER A 196 -8.06 -4.24 -0.35
N ARG A 197 -8.01 -3.59 -1.52
CA ARG A 197 -7.80 -4.20 -2.84
C ARG A 197 -6.39 -4.75 -3.05
N GLU A 198 -5.44 -4.46 -2.16
CA GLU A 198 -4.10 -5.07 -2.23
C GLU A 198 -4.17 -6.61 -2.10
N ALA A 199 -5.17 -7.14 -1.39
CA ALA A 199 -5.44 -8.59 -1.33
C ALA A 199 -5.78 -9.19 -2.71
N GLU A 200 -6.44 -8.44 -3.58
CA GLU A 200 -6.92 -8.89 -4.90
C GLU A 200 -5.76 -9.17 -5.87
N LEU A 201 -4.59 -8.56 -5.65
CA LEU A 201 -3.43 -8.61 -6.55
C LEU A 201 -2.45 -9.77 -6.26
N GLY A 202 -2.76 -10.66 -5.32
CA GLY A 202 -1.83 -11.73 -4.96
C GLY A 202 -2.17 -12.54 -3.70
N GLY A 203 -3.36 -12.38 -3.13
CA GLY A 203 -3.88 -13.24 -2.06
C GLY A 203 -3.55 -12.80 -0.62
N LEU A 204 -2.81 -11.70 -0.42
CA LEU A 204 -2.42 -11.22 0.91
C LEU A 204 -2.35 -9.69 0.93
N ASN A 205 -3.04 -9.05 1.88
CA ASN A 205 -2.97 -7.61 2.09
C ASN A 205 -1.81 -7.27 3.05
N TRP A 206 -0.63 -7.05 2.48
CA TRP A 206 0.59 -6.79 3.24
C TRP A 206 0.55 -5.44 3.94
N ALA A 207 0.10 -4.40 3.24
CA ALA A 207 -0.05 -3.07 3.80
C ALA A 207 -0.97 -3.07 5.04
N LYS A 208 -2.10 -3.77 4.99
CA LYS A 208 -3.02 -3.95 6.12
C LYS A 208 -2.32 -4.55 7.33
N ASN A 209 -1.74 -5.74 7.17
CA ASN A 209 -1.17 -6.47 8.29
C ASN A 209 0.03 -5.74 8.88
N PHE A 210 0.87 -5.13 8.02
CA PHE A 210 1.98 -4.30 8.46
C PHE A 210 1.50 -3.05 9.21
N ALA A 211 0.51 -2.32 8.69
CA ALA A 211 -0.04 -1.13 9.32
C ALA A 211 -0.64 -1.45 10.70
N GLN A 212 -1.37 -2.56 10.80
CA GLN A 212 -1.94 -3.03 12.06
C GLN A 212 -0.87 -3.36 13.09
N GLU A 213 0.21 -4.03 12.70
CA GLU A 213 1.32 -4.32 13.61
C GLU A 213 2.05 -3.05 14.07
N VAL A 214 2.32 -2.13 13.16
CA VAL A 214 3.14 -0.95 13.47
C VAL A 214 2.33 0.12 14.22
N PHE A 215 1.13 0.44 13.76
CA PHE A 215 0.37 1.63 14.20
C PHE A 215 -0.71 1.33 15.25
N SER A 216 -0.71 0.18 15.92
CA SER A 216 -1.63 -0.12 17.03
C SER A 216 -1.34 0.67 18.33
N PHE A 217 -0.89 1.93 18.27
CA PHE A 217 -0.72 2.80 19.44
C PHE A 217 -1.97 3.67 19.65
N HIS A 218 -2.15 4.23 20.86
CA HIS A 218 -3.34 5.04 21.18
C HIS A 218 -3.46 6.34 20.36
N ASP A 219 -2.34 6.82 19.82
CA ASP A 219 -2.29 8.05 19.02
C ASP A 219 -2.75 7.86 17.57
N PHE A 220 -2.94 6.61 17.12
CA PHE A 220 -3.35 6.32 15.75
C PHE A 220 -4.75 5.71 15.70
N VAL A 221 -5.47 6.02 14.62
CA VAL A 221 -6.75 5.41 14.27
C VAL A 221 -6.55 4.65 12.97
N LEU A 222 -6.93 3.37 12.94
CA LEU A 222 -6.74 2.52 11.76
C LEU A 222 -8.09 2.36 11.03
N GLU A 223 -8.17 2.81 9.78
CA GLU A 223 -9.35 2.60 8.92
C GLU A 223 -8.90 2.18 7.53
N GLU A 224 -9.63 1.26 6.90
CA GLU A 224 -9.35 0.76 5.56
C GLU A 224 -10.03 1.62 4.49
N ASP A 225 -9.38 1.77 3.32
CA ASP A 225 -9.89 2.50 2.14
C ASP A 225 -10.28 3.97 2.40
N VAL A 226 -9.50 4.67 3.22
CA VAL A 226 -9.68 6.11 3.44
C VAL A 226 -8.67 6.91 2.61
N ASP A 227 -9.14 7.48 1.51
CA ASP A 227 -8.33 8.31 0.59
C ASP A 227 -7.69 9.53 1.29
N CYS A 228 -8.38 10.11 2.29
CA CYS A 228 -7.91 11.27 3.05
C CYS A 228 -7.24 10.91 4.39
N ALA A 229 -6.55 9.78 4.47
CA ALA A 229 -5.80 9.41 5.67
C ALA A 229 -4.66 10.39 5.98
N ASP A 230 -4.16 10.37 7.22
CA ASP A 230 -2.97 11.10 7.64
C ASP A 230 -1.69 10.41 7.16
N ILE A 231 -1.70 9.09 7.25
CA ILE A 231 -0.64 8.18 6.83
C ILE A 231 -1.27 7.13 5.93
N PHE A 232 -0.64 6.83 4.80
CA PHE A 232 -1.10 5.76 3.91
C PHE A 232 0.01 4.73 3.70
N VAL A 233 -0.26 3.50 4.12
CA VAL A 233 0.64 2.36 3.95
C VAL A 233 0.25 1.63 2.69
N TYR A 234 1.22 1.35 1.81
CA TYR A 234 0.95 0.69 0.53
C TYR A 234 2.12 -0.18 0.06
N ARG A 235 1.80 -1.18 -0.75
CA ARG A 235 2.77 -1.90 -1.59
C ARG A 235 2.50 -1.70 -3.08
N SER A 236 1.23 -1.77 -3.48
CA SER A 236 0.86 -1.75 -4.91
C SER A 236 -0.12 -0.63 -5.24
N SER A 237 -1.19 -0.51 -4.47
CA SER A 237 -2.25 0.48 -4.70
C SER A 237 -1.92 1.78 -3.98
N LEU A 238 -1.67 2.84 -4.75
CA LEU A 238 -1.50 4.19 -4.21
C LEU A 238 -2.85 4.88 -4.03
N PRO A 239 -3.03 5.66 -2.96
CA PRO A 239 -4.20 6.50 -2.81
C PRO A 239 -4.19 7.60 -3.86
N THR A 240 -5.39 7.93 -4.32
CA THR A 240 -5.57 8.97 -5.32
C THR A 240 -5.47 10.33 -4.62
N ASN A 241 -4.50 11.17 -5.03
CA ASN A 241 -4.34 12.57 -4.55
C ASN A 241 -4.02 12.72 -3.07
N PHE A 242 -3.09 11.90 -2.63
CA PHE A 242 -2.68 11.89 -1.24
C PHE A 242 -1.55 12.88 -0.95
N GLY A 243 -1.75 13.69 0.09
CA GLY A 243 -0.75 14.63 0.63
C GLY A 243 -0.38 14.35 2.09
N GLY A 244 -0.62 13.13 2.58
CA GLY A 244 -0.15 12.71 3.89
C GLY A 244 1.24 12.09 3.84
N VAL A 245 1.55 11.28 4.85
CA VAL A 245 2.79 10.50 4.89
C VAL A 245 2.59 9.21 4.12
N LEU A 246 3.44 8.95 3.14
CA LEU A 246 3.44 7.70 2.40
C LEU A 246 4.43 6.73 3.02
N ILE A 247 3.96 5.51 3.27
CA ILE A 247 4.79 4.42 3.75
C ILE A 247 4.71 3.29 2.75
N PHE A 248 5.78 3.14 1.99
CA PHE A 248 5.93 2.05 1.05
C PHE A 248 6.57 0.84 1.73
N VAL A 249 5.93 -0.32 1.62
CA VAL A 249 6.37 -1.56 2.27
C VAL A 249 6.49 -2.66 1.23
N ASP A 250 7.70 -3.16 1.01
CA ASP A 250 7.93 -4.37 0.20
C ASP A 250 9.24 -5.03 0.59
N GLY A 251 9.17 -6.33 0.85
CA GLY A 251 10.36 -7.10 1.20
C GLY A 251 11.09 -7.71 0.01
N GLU A 252 10.44 -7.88 -1.15
CA GLU A 252 11.01 -8.72 -2.23
C GLU A 252 12.05 -7.97 -3.06
N GLY A 253 11.79 -6.76 -3.56
CA GLY A 253 12.71 -6.13 -4.53
C GLY A 253 12.94 -4.64 -4.38
N SER A 254 12.29 -4.03 -3.40
CA SER A 254 11.84 -2.65 -3.56
C SER A 254 12.80 -1.50 -3.30
N PRO A 255 12.54 -0.33 -3.96
CA PRO A 255 11.64 -0.21 -5.12
C PRO A 255 12.34 -0.77 -6.37
N ALA A 256 11.76 -1.78 -7.02
CA ALA A 256 12.30 -2.36 -8.26
C ALA A 256 11.65 -1.76 -9.53
N ASP A 257 10.52 -1.07 -9.36
CA ASP A 257 9.83 -0.30 -10.39
C ASP A 257 10.36 1.14 -10.38
N SER A 258 10.93 1.57 -11.51
CA SER A 258 11.50 2.90 -11.67
C SER A 258 10.51 4.03 -11.38
N LEU A 259 9.20 3.80 -11.59
CA LEU A 259 8.18 4.82 -11.34
C LEU A 259 7.89 4.96 -9.83
N GLN A 260 7.82 3.85 -9.10
CA GLN A 260 7.69 3.90 -7.64
C GLN A 260 8.93 4.50 -7.00
N GLU A 261 10.11 4.15 -7.52
CA GLU A 261 11.38 4.72 -7.08
C GLU A 261 11.42 6.24 -7.27
N GLU A 262 11.12 6.75 -8.47
CA GLU A 262 11.10 8.18 -8.77
C GLU A 262 10.07 8.93 -7.92
N LEU A 263 8.90 8.32 -7.72
CA LEU A 263 7.86 8.87 -6.86
C LEU A 263 8.35 9.02 -5.41
N LEU A 264 8.93 7.97 -4.85
CA LEU A 264 9.40 7.97 -3.47
C LEU A 264 10.58 8.92 -3.29
N GLN A 265 11.54 8.93 -4.22
CA GLN A 265 12.69 9.85 -4.20
C GLN A 265 12.28 11.32 -4.13
N SER A 266 11.19 11.69 -4.82
CA SER A 266 10.70 13.07 -4.93
C SER A 266 9.61 13.43 -3.93
N TYR A 267 8.98 12.45 -3.27
CA TYR A 267 7.89 12.70 -2.34
C TYR A 267 8.42 13.10 -0.95
N PRO A 268 8.11 14.31 -0.47
CA PRO A 268 8.77 14.90 0.71
C PRO A 268 8.40 14.23 2.04
N ALA A 269 7.29 13.49 2.08
CA ALA A 269 6.80 12.79 3.26
C ALA A 269 6.75 11.28 3.01
N SER A 270 7.86 10.69 2.53
CA SER A 270 7.91 9.27 2.19
C SER A 270 8.81 8.47 3.12
N ILE A 271 8.35 7.27 3.44
CA ILE A 271 9.09 6.25 4.19
C ILE A 271 9.11 4.99 3.33
N VAL A 272 10.29 4.38 3.20
CA VAL A 272 10.52 3.12 2.49
C VAL A 272 10.93 2.05 3.50
N VAL A 273 10.17 0.97 3.55
CA VAL A 273 10.44 -0.21 4.36
C VAL A 273 10.69 -1.39 3.42
N GLY A 274 11.95 -1.78 3.27
CA GLY A 274 12.31 -2.81 2.31
C GLY A 274 13.80 -3.13 2.27
N PRO A 275 14.26 -4.00 1.35
CA PRO A 275 15.65 -4.38 1.25
C PRO A 275 16.55 -3.25 0.72
N LEU A 276 16.03 -2.34 -0.12
CA LEU A 276 16.78 -1.25 -0.72
C LEU A 276 16.08 0.11 -0.49
N PRO A 277 16.83 1.22 -0.40
CA PRO A 277 16.25 2.54 -0.34
C PRO A 277 15.72 2.97 -1.72
N ALA A 278 14.72 3.86 -1.73
CA ALA A 278 14.42 4.62 -2.94
C ALA A 278 15.51 5.69 -3.22
N GLY A 279 16.12 6.26 -2.18
CA GLY A 279 17.00 7.42 -2.29
C GLY A 279 16.24 8.74 -2.16
N GLY A 280 16.85 9.84 -2.59
CA GLY A 280 16.24 11.18 -2.49
C GLY A 280 15.92 11.57 -1.04
N ASP A 281 14.73 12.13 -0.81
CA ASP A 281 14.27 12.60 0.49
C ASP A 281 13.54 11.52 1.33
N SER A 282 13.39 10.31 0.80
CA SER A 282 12.74 9.19 1.51
C SER A 282 13.51 8.78 2.77
N VAL A 283 12.81 8.64 3.89
CA VAL A 283 13.35 7.93 5.06
C VAL A 283 13.34 6.42 4.79
N PHE A 284 14.42 5.73 5.12
CA PHE A 284 14.60 4.32 4.78
C PHE A 284 14.81 3.43 6.01
N PHE A 285 14.03 2.34 6.08
CA PHE A 285 14.18 1.25 7.03
C PHE A 285 14.54 -0.06 6.29
N PRO A 286 15.73 -0.63 6.52
CA PRO A 286 16.22 -1.79 5.77
C PRO A 286 15.62 -3.11 6.27
N VAL A 287 14.34 -3.36 5.98
CA VAL A 287 13.62 -4.55 6.45
C VAL A 287 13.41 -5.53 5.28
N PRO A 288 14.09 -6.69 5.28
CA PRO A 288 14.00 -7.65 4.19
C PRO A 288 12.72 -8.50 4.25
N TYR A 289 12.35 -9.19 3.16
CA TYR A 289 11.17 -10.05 3.12
C TYR A 289 11.18 -11.18 4.15
N ALA A 290 12.35 -11.67 4.54
CA ALA A 290 12.46 -12.62 5.65
C ALA A 290 11.75 -12.09 6.91
N SER A 291 11.96 -10.82 7.24
CA SER A 291 11.30 -10.18 8.37
C SER A 291 9.84 -9.80 8.05
N THR A 292 9.59 -9.11 6.94
CA THR A 292 8.23 -8.65 6.65
C THR A 292 7.25 -9.82 6.36
N SER A 293 7.74 -11.03 6.03
CA SER A 293 6.91 -12.25 5.88
C SER A 293 6.08 -12.61 7.10
N PHE A 294 6.44 -12.14 8.29
CA PHE A 294 5.60 -12.30 9.49
C PHE A 294 4.26 -11.56 9.40
N ALA A 295 4.12 -10.57 8.50
CA ALA A 295 2.84 -9.94 8.21
C ALA A 295 1.82 -10.91 7.60
N SER A 296 2.26 -12.05 7.06
CA SER A 296 1.41 -13.02 6.35
C SER A 296 1.39 -14.40 7.00
N ARG A 297 1.80 -14.51 8.27
CA ARG A 297 1.84 -15.78 9.00
C ARG A 297 0.76 -15.78 10.07
N SER A 298 0.02 -16.88 10.16
CA SER A 298 -1.09 -17.04 11.11
C SER A 298 -0.63 -17.64 12.43
N PHE A 299 0.39 -18.52 12.39
CA PHE A 299 0.81 -19.30 13.57
C PHE A 299 2.16 -18.90 14.14
N ALA A 300 3.10 -18.49 13.28
CA ALA A 300 4.45 -18.15 13.70
C ALA A 300 4.63 -16.64 13.76
N THR A 301 5.08 -16.14 14.91
CA THR A 301 5.53 -14.75 15.10
C THR A 301 7.06 -14.70 15.13
N PRO A 302 7.70 -13.51 15.07
CA PRO A 302 9.16 -13.44 15.16
C PRO A 302 9.73 -14.02 16.47
N ASN A 303 8.96 -14.03 17.56
CA ASN A 303 9.34 -14.70 18.80
C ASN A 303 9.63 -16.21 18.61
N SER A 304 9.01 -16.86 17.61
CA SER A 304 9.26 -18.27 17.26
C SER A 304 10.68 -18.56 16.76
N LEU A 305 11.47 -17.51 16.50
CA LEU A 305 12.86 -17.58 16.09
C LEU A 305 13.86 -17.44 17.25
N LEU A 306 13.41 -17.13 18.48
CA LEU A 306 14.30 -16.91 19.63
C LEU A 306 14.75 -18.19 20.32
N LEU A 307 13.88 -19.19 20.34
CA LEU A 307 14.10 -20.35 21.18
C LEU A 307 14.81 -21.44 20.38
N PRO A 308 15.84 -22.08 20.96
CA PRO A 308 16.28 -23.40 20.57
C PRO A 308 15.07 -24.31 20.37
N ARG A 309 15.02 -25.03 19.25
CA ARG A 309 14.08 -26.14 19.11
C ARG A 309 14.86 -27.40 19.45
N PRO A 310 14.60 -28.05 20.58
CA PRO A 310 15.09 -29.40 20.76
C PRO A 310 14.41 -30.26 19.71
N VAL A 311 15.19 -30.87 18.84
CA VAL A 311 14.66 -31.75 17.79
C VAL A 311 15.35 -33.08 17.92
N ASP A 312 14.54 -34.11 18.14
CA ASP A 312 14.96 -35.48 17.94
C ASP A 312 15.06 -35.76 16.43
N PRO A 313 16.22 -36.19 15.91
CA PRO A 313 16.34 -36.63 14.52
C PRO A 313 15.30 -37.69 14.11
N GLU A 314 14.80 -38.51 15.05
CA GLU A 314 13.76 -39.51 14.77
C GLU A 314 12.41 -38.89 14.39
N ASP A 315 12.12 -37.66 14.83
CA ASP A 315 10.91 -36.92 14.44
C ASP A 315 10.97 -36.42 12.99
N ARG A 316 12.15 -36.55 12.34
CA ARG A 316 12.44 -36.02 10.99
C ARG A 316 13.05 -37.08 10.09
N PRO A 317 12.24 -38.05 9.62
CA PRO A 317 12.73 -39.15 8.80
C PRO A 317 13.25 -38.70 7.42
N GLY A 318 12.83 -37.54 6.92
CA GLY A 318 13.28 -37.01 5.65
C GLY A 318 14.69 -36.42 5.73
N PHE A 319 15.56 -36.72 4.76
CA PHE A 319 16.89 -36.13 4.69
C PHE A 319 16.81 -34.62 4.45
N ALA A 320 16.38 -34.21 3.26
CA ALA A 320 16.30 -32.81 2.89
C ALA A 320 15.11 -32.58 1.97
N ALA A 321 14.62 -31.34 1.93
CA ALA A 321 13.49 -30.94 1.10
C ALA A 321 13.84 -29.76 0.19
N TYR A 322 13.30 -29.78 -1.03
CA TYR A 322 13.48 -28.76 -2.05
C TYR A 322 12.12 -28.22 -2.54
N LEU A 323 11.74 -27.03 -2.09
CA LEU A 323 10.48 -26.36 -2.41
C LEU A 323 10.73 -25.17 -3.33
N VAL A 324 10.82 -25.42 -4.64
CA VAL A 324 11.10 -24.36 -5.63
C VAL A 324 10.22 -24.49 -6.86
N TYR A 325 9.61 -23.36 -7.26
CA TYR A 325 8.80 -23.25 -8.47
C TYR A 325 9.59 -22.75 -9.69
N LYS A 326 10.45 -21.74 -9.51
CA LYS A 326 11.32 -21.19 -10.57
C LYS A 326 12.70 -21.83 -10.51
N CYS A 327 13.02 -22.63 -11.53
CA CYS A 327 14.26 -23.39 -11.58
C CYS A 327 15.38 -22.50 -12.11
N TYR A 328 16.45 -22.35 -11.32
CA TYR A 328 17.64 -21.59 -11.70
C TYR A 328 18.87 -22.49 -11.69
N PRO A 329 19.86 -22.28 -12.58
CA PRO A 329 21.00 -23.17 -12.72
C PRO A 329 21.76 -23.47 -11.40
N HIS A 330 21.95 -22.46 -10.54
CA HIS A 330 22.64 -22.64 -9.25
C HIS A 330 21.83 -23.48 -8.26
N ARG A 331 20.50 -23.37 -8.27
CA ARG A 331 19.63 -24.18 -7.41
C ARG A 331 19.60 -25.64 -7.86
N GLU A 332 19.37 -25.86 -9.16
CA GLU A 332 19.31 -27.21 -9.73
C GLU A 332 20.69 -27.90 -9.69
N GLY A 333 21.77 -27.13 -9.82
CA GLY A 333 23.14 -27.64 -9.66
C GLY A 333 23.38 -28.16 -8.26
N PHE A 334 23.10 -27.35 -7.24
CA PHE A 334 23.27 -27.76 -5.84
C PHE A 334 22.32 -28.90 -5.45
N PHE A 335 21.05 -28.84 -5.87
CA PHE A 335 20.06 -29.90 -5.64
C PHE A 335 20.57 -31.26 -6.15
N ARG A 336 21.04 -31.35 -7.39
CA ARG A 336 21.52 -32.61 -7.99
C ARG A 336 22.74 -33.16 -7.26
N LEU A 337 23.68 -32.29 -6.86
CA LEU A 337 24.84 -32.70 -6.08
C LEU A 337 24.43 -33.26 -4.71
N LEU A 338 23.54 -32.55 -4.00
CA LEU A 338 23.07 -32.96 -2.69
C LEU A 338 22.23 -34.26 -2.73
N ASP A 339 21.35 -34.41 -3.72
CA ASP A 339 20.54 -35.64 -3.88
C ASP A 339 21.43 -36.86 -4.17
N ALA A 340 22.37 -36.74 -5.12
CA ALA A 340 23.28 -37.82 -5.46
C ALA A 340 24.11 -38.26 -4.23
N ARG A 341 24.70 -37.29 -3.52
CA ARG A 341 25.54 -37.56 -2.34
C ARG A 341 24.73 -38.06 -1.13
N GLY A 342 23.52 -37.53 -0.92
CA GLY A 342 22.61 -38.00 0.13
C GLY A 342 22.20 -39.46 -0.05
N ARG A 343 21.92 -39.88 -1.30
CA ARG A 343 21.62 -41.28 -1.64
C ARG A 343 22.83 -42.18 -1.45
N GLU A 344 24.00 -41.77 -1.93
CA GLU A 344 25.24 -42.54 -1.78
C GLU A 344 25.64 -42.72 -0.31
N ALA A 345 25.43 -41.70 0.53
CA ALA A 345 25.68 -41.77 1.97
C ALA A 345 24.60 -42.54 2.75
N GLY A 346 23.55 -43.05 2.09
CA GLY A 346 22.45 -43.77 2.75
C GLY A 346 21.53 -42.88 3.60
N LEU A 347 21.58 -41.56 3.42
CA LEU A 347 20.74 -40.59 4.15
C LEU A 347 19.33 -40.50 3.57
N GLY A 348 19.17 -40.81 2.28
CA GLY A 348 17.92 -40.70 1.53
C GLY A 348 18.00 -39.61 0.45
N PRO A 349 16.90 -39.42 -0.31
CA PRO A 349 16.83 -38.41 -1.36
C PRO A 349 16.65 -37.00 -0.79
N VAL A 350 16.94 -36.00 -1.63
CA VAL A 350 16.38 -34.65 -1.45
C VAL A 350 14.97 -34.68 -2.05
N GLU A 351 13.94 -34.59 -1.21
CA GLU A 351 12.55 -34.67 -1.66
C GLU A 351 12.12 -33.36 -2.32
N THR A 352 11.55 -33.48 -3.51
CA THR A 352 11.04 -32.35 -4.27
C THR A 352 9.58 -32.08 -3.94
N LEU A 353 9.32 -30.85 -3.51
CA LEU A 353 8.02 -30.46 -2.99
C LEU A 353 7.24 -29.55 -3.95
N SER A 354 7.85 -29.15 -5.06
CA SER A 354 7.26 -28.32 -6.11
C SER A 354 7.87 -28.67 -7.47
N ARG A 355 7.70 -27.80 -8.47
CA ARG A 355 7.97 -28.03 -9.89
C ARG A 355 9.43 -28.41 -10.22
N CYS A 356 10.41 -27.88 -9.48
CA CYS A 356 11.83 -28.08 -9.80
C CYS A 356 12.43 -29.35 -9.17
N GLY A 357 13.66 -29.72 -9.56
CA GLY A 357 14.38 -30.89 -9.04
C GLY A 357 13.94 -32.22 -9.68
N ASP A 358 13.76 -32.23 -10.99
CA ASP A 358 13.41 -33.43 -11.77
C ASP A 358 12.06 -34.09 -11.39
N ALA A 359 11.21 -33.38 -10.63
CA ALA A 359 9.99 -33.89 -10.00
C ALA A 359 8.78 -34.08 -10.93
N GLY A 360 8.78 -33.50 -12.14
CA GLY A 360 7.56 -33.41 -12.97
C GLY A 360 6.51 -32.44 -12.40
N GLU A 361 5.29 -32.44 -12.94
CA GLU A 361 4.19 -31.47 -12.70
C GLU A 361 3.61 -31.45 -11.26
N ILE A 362 4.42 -31.23 -10.22
CA ILE A 362 3.91 -30.82 -8.91
C ILE A 362 3.49 -29.35 -8.99
N ASP A 363 2.30 -29.13 -9.54
CA ASP A 363 1.70 -27.80 -9.64
C ASP A 363 1.04 -27.40 -8.32
N ARG A 364 1.60 -26.38 -7.68
CA ARG A 364 1.08 -25.75 -6.45
C ARG A 364 0.64 -24.31 -6.70
N THR A 365 0.41 -23.92 -7.95
CA THR A 365 0.11 -22.53 -8.32
C THR A 365 -1.13 -22.01 -7.60
N SER A 366 -2.17 -22.83 -7.41
CA SER A 366 -3.37 -22.44 -6.66
C SER A 366 -3.12 -22.18 -5.17
N GLN A 367 -2.17 -22.90 -4.56
CA GLN A 367 -1.80 -22.75 -3.14
C GLN A 367 -0.95 -21.51 -2.89
N ARG A 368 -0.32 -20.96 -3.94
CA ARG A 368 0.55 -19.78 -3.83
C ARG A 368 -0.20 -18.49 -3.52
N TYR A 369 -1.48 -18.45 -3.87
CA TYR A 369 -2.36 -17.31 -3.63
C TYR A 369 -3.33 -17.56 -2.47
N ALA A 370 -3.16 -18.66 -1.74
CA ALA A 370 -3.93 -18.92 -0.53
C ALA A 370 -3.44 -17.99 0.60
N GLU A 371 -4.36 -17.53 1.44
CA GLU A 371 -4.03 -16.74 2.64
C GLU A 371 -3.07 -17.50 3.57
N THR A 372 -3.13 -18.84 3.57
CA THR A 372 -2.27 -19.73 4.37
C THR A 372 -0.92 -20.04 3.73
N TYR A 373 -0.59 -19.45 2.57
CA TYR A 373 0.59 -19.83 1.77
C TYR A 373 1.90 -19.91 2.58
N MET A 374 2.15 -18.93 3.47
CA MET A 374 3.37 -18.90 4.26
C MET A 374 3.44 -20.00 5.31
N ASP A 375 2.30 -20.33 5.93
CA ASP A 375 2.19 -21.39 6.93
C ASP A 375 2.27 -22.76 6.25
N ASP A 376 1.54 -22.96 5.14
CA ASP A 376 1.56 -24.18 4.35
C ASP A 376 2.95 -24.49 3.78
N ALA A 377 3.66 -23.47 3.30
CA ALA A 377 5.02 -23.62 2.80
C ALA A 377 6.02 -24.03 3.90
N ALA A 378 5.86 -23.51 5.12
CA ALA A 378 6.67 -23.94 6.26
C ALA A 378 6.32 -25.37 6.68
N ASP A 379 5.03 -25.73 6.69
CA ASP A 379 4.56 -27.06 7.09
C ASP A 379 5.17 -28.20 6.25
N LEU A 380 5.39 -27.96 4.96
CA LEU A 380 6.02 -28.94 4.08
C LEU A 380 7.44 -29.33 4.52
N PHE A 381 8.17 -28.47 5.24
CA PHE A 381 9.51 -28.77 5.73
C PHE A 381 9.55 -29.54 7.05
N ARG A 382 8.42 -29.67 7.78
CA ARG A 382 8.41 -30.17 9.18
C ARG A 382 9.03 -31.56 9.38
N ARG A 383 8.93 -32.44 8.38
CA ARG A 383 9.41 -33.84 8.42
C ARG A 383 10.86 -34.02 7.97
N PHE A 384 11.54 -32.95 7.56
CA PHE A 384 12.87 -33.00 6.97
C PHE A 384 13.92 -32.43 7.91
N ARG A 385 15.09 -33.09 7.97
CA ARG A 385 16.22 -32.59 8.76
C ARG A 385 16.77 -31.28 8.21
N PHE A 386 16.83 -31.15 6.88
CA PHE A 386 17.32 -29.98 6.17
C PHE A 386 16.30 -29.41 5.18
N ALA A 387 16.37 -28.11 4.93
CA ALA A 387 15.59 -27.43 3.91
C ALA A 387 16.51 -26.65 2.97
N LEU A 388 16.44 -26.94 1.67
CA LEU A 388 17.22 -26.24 0.65
C LEU A 388 16.52 -24.92 0.28
N VAL A 389 17.00 -23.81 0.83
CA VAL A 389 16.34 -22.50 0.82
C VAL A 389 17.16 -21.45 0.06
N PHE A 390 17.51 -21.78 -1.19
CA PHE A 390 18.30 -20.89 -2.04
C PHE A 390 17.48 -19.71 -2.56
N GLU A 391 18.09 -18.53 -2.61
CA GLU A 391 17.50 -17.37 -3.26
C GLU A 391 17.55 -17.47 -4.79
N ASN A 392 16.68 -16.68 -5.45
CA ASN A 392 16.60 -16.66 -6.92
C ASN A 392 17.87 -16.06 -7.54
N LYS A 393 18.54 -15.16 -6.80
CA LYS A 393 19.73 -14.41 -7.18
C LYS A 393 20.45 -13.93 -5.92
N ILE A 394 21.73 -13.59 -6.06
CA ILE A 394 22.44 -12.80 -5.04
C ILE A 394 22.15 -11.33 -5.33
N GLN A 395 21.60 -10.64 -4.35
CA GLN A 395 21.39 -9.20 -4.36
C GLN A 395 21.52 -8.68 -2.92
N THR A 396 22.04 -7.47 -2.76
CA THR A 396 22.21 -6.82 -1.46
C THR A 396 20.90 -6.83 -0.66
N ARG A 397 20.95 -7.33 0.58
CA ARG A 397 19.82 -7.40 1.53
C ARG A 397 18.63 -8.24 1.03
N TYR A 398 18.77 -8.97 -0.07
CA TYR A 398 17.74 -9.89 -0.58
C TYR A 398 17.79 -11.20 0.21
N VAL A 399 17.08 -11.22 1.34
CA VAL A 399 16.85 -12.41 2.17
C VAL A 399 15.35 -12.56 2.34
N THR A 400 14.80 -13.70 1.95
CA THR A 400 13.34 -13.84 1.82
C THR A 400 12.74 -14.80 2.83
N GLU A 401 11.43 -15.03 2.73
CA GLU A 401 10.63 -15.94 3.56
C GLU A 401 11.19 -17.36 3.63
N LYS A 402 11.99 -17.79 2.65
CA LYS A 402 12.45 -19.17 2.48
C LYS A 402 13.20 -19.67 3.70
N ILE A 403 14.18 -18.89 4.17
CA ILE A 403 14.95 -19.26 5.35
C ILE A 403 14.08 -19.27 6.62
N VAL A 404 13.11 -18.36 6.71
CA VAL A 404 12.14 -18.34 7.82
C VAL A 404 11.22 -19.56 7.78
N ASN A 405 10.79 -20.02 6.60
CA ASN A 405 9.98 -21.25 6.47
C ASN A 405 10.74 -22.47 7.00
N ALA A 406 12.04 -22.59 6.71
CA ALA A 406 12.88 -23.65 7.26
C ALA A 406 12.96 -23.57 8.79
N PHE A 407 13.29 -22.39 9.34
CA PHE A 407 13.36 -22.20 10.79
C PHE A 407 12.03 -22.44 11.49
N VAL A 408 10.91 -21.97 10.92
CA VAL A 408 9.55 -22.16 11.44
C VAL A 408 9.10 -23.62 11.36
N ALA A 409 9.58 -24.40 10.41
CA ALA A 409 9.42 -25.84 10.39
C ALA A 409 10.37 -26.57 11.37
N GLY A 410 11.41 -25.86 11.83
CA GLY A 410 12.50 -26.35 12.63
C GLY A 410 13.57 -27.12 11.85
N ALA A 411 13.49 -27.18 10.52
CA ALA A 411 14.51 -27.78 9.67
C ALA A 411 15.77 -26.90 9.64
N VAL A 412 16.96 -27.51 9.55
CA VAL A 412 18.22 -26.76 9.40
C VAL A 412 18.27 -26.17 7.98
N PRO A 413 18.33 -24.84 7.82
CA PRO A 413 18.37 -24.23 6.50
C PRO A 413 19.72 -24.46 5.82
N ILE A 414 19.68 -24.88 4.56
CA ILE A 414 20.83 -24.84 3.64
C ILE A 414 20.61 -23.64 2.74
N TYR A 415 21.26 -22.53 3.07
CA TYR A 415 20.99 -21.21 2.51
C TYR A 415 22.07 -20.78 1.52
N TRP A 416 21.64 -20.20 0.40
CA TRP A 416 22.50 -19.50 -0.55
C TRP A 416 21.80 -18.21 -0.99
N GLY A 417 22.50 -17.08 -0.95
CA GLY A 417 21.90 -15.77 -1.24
C GLY A 417 22.76 -14.61 -0.74
N SER A 418 22.10 -13.56 -0.24
CA SER A 418 22.78 -12.38 0.30
C SER A 418 23.58 -12.72 1.55
N ASP A 419 24.78 -12.14 1.68
CA ASP A 419 25.58 -12.13 2.91
C ASP A 419 24.88 -11.46 4.11
N PHE A 420 23.96 -10.53 3.85
CA PHE A 420 23.10 -9.91 4.85
C PHE A 420 22.28 -10.92 5.68
N VAL A 421 22.13 -12.16 5.22
CA VAL A 421 21.55 -13.26 6.03
C VAL A 421 22.25 -13.39 7.39
N ALA A 422 23.56 -13.14 7.46
CA ALA A 422 24.34 -13.23 8.67
C ALA A 422 24.06 -12.07 9.64
N GLU A 423 23.49 -10.95 9.19
CA GLU A 423 23.03 -9.87 10.08
C GLU A 423 21.69 -10.20 10.74
N LEU A 424 20.85 -10.99 10.05
CA LEU A 424 19.50 -11.34 10.48
C LEU A 424 19.48 -12.60 11.35
N PHE A 425 20.22 -13.63 10.93
CA PHE A 425 20.14 -14.97 11.49
C PHE A 425 21.49 -15.42 12.06
N ASN A 426 21.42 -16.33 13.01
CA ASN A 426 22.57 -16.95 13.62
C ASN A 426 23.26 -17.90 12.61
N PRO A 427 24.52 -17.67 12.23
CA PRO A 427 25.25 -18.58 11.34
C PRO A 427 25.39 -19.99 11.92
N ASP A 428 25.34 -20.16 13.24
CA ASP A 428 25.41 -21.48 13.88
C ASP A 428 24.09 -22.26 13.76
N ALA A 429 23.01 -21.64 13.29
CA ALA A 429 21.71 -22.27 13.06
C ALA A 429 21.44 -22.62 11.58
N MET A 430 22.38 -22.30 10.67
CA MET A 430 22.21 -22.54 9.23
C MET A 430 23.50 -22.98 8.56
N ILE A 431 23.38 -23.74 7.47
CA ILE A 431 24.51 -24.02 6.58
C ILE A 431 24.51 -22.96 5.48
N TRP A 432 25.39 -21.96 5.60
CA TRP A 432 25.52 -20.89 4.63
C TRP A 432 26.45 -21.27 3.47
N VAL A 433 25.88 -21.65 2.33
CA VAL A 433 26.63 -22.20 1.20
C VAL A 433 27.66 -21.22 0.63
N ASN A 434 27.41 -19.91 0.67
CA ASN A 434 28.38 -18.92 0.19
C ASN A 434 29.67 -18.86 1.02
N SER A 435 29.72 -19.46 2.22
CA SER A 435 30.94 -19.51 3.05
C SER A 435 31.90 -20.63 2.67
N PHE A 436 31.56 -21.45 1.67
CA PHE A 436 32.38 -22.55 1.18
C PHE A 436 33.03 -22.22 -0.16
N GLU A 437 34.17 -22.84 -0.45
CA GLU A 437 34.93 -22.61 -1.69
C GLU A 437 34.18 -23.14 -2.94
N SER A 438 33.31 -24.14 -2.78
CA SER A 438 32.49 -24.69 -3.86
C SER A 438 31.20 -25.33 -3.35
N PHE A 439 30.29 -25.64 -4.28
CA PHE A 439 29.06 -26.39 -3.96
C PHE A 439 29.37 -27.80 -3.48
N GLU A 440 30.38 -28.47 -4.02
CA GLU A 440 30.83 -29.78 -3.58
C GLU A 440 31.31 -29.73 -2.13
N ALA A 441 32.12 -28.73 -1.77
CA ALA A 441 32.58 -28.55 -0.39
C ALA A 441 31.42 -28.32 0.59
N ALA A 442 30.43 -27.50 0.20
CA ALA A 442 29.23 -27.29 1.00
C ALA A 442 28.38 -28.57 1.10
N VAL A 443 28.24 -29.34 0.02
CA VAL A 443 27.51 -30.63 0.04
C VAL A 443 28.19 -31.63 0.97
N GLU A 444 29.52 -31.79 0.90
CA GLU A 444 30.24 -32.68 1.82
C GLU A 444 30.08 -32.25 3.29
N HIS A 445 30.03 -30.94 3.56
CA HIS A 445 29.69 -30.44 4.89
C HIS A 445 28.27 -30.82 5.31
N VAL A 446 27.27 -30.68 4.42
CA VAL A 446 25.88 -31.11 4.72
C VAL A 446 25.83 -32.62 5.02
N ILE A 447 26.51 -33.45 4.22
CA ILE A 447 26.58 -34.91 4.46
C ILE A 447 27.21 -35.19 5.83
N ARG A 448 28.32 -34.52 6.15
CA ARG A 448 28.97 -34.66 7.45
C ARG A 448 28.03 -34.29 8.61
N VAL A 449 27.36 -33.14 8.53
CA VAL A 449 26.38 -32.70 9.54
C VAL A 449 25.26 -33.74 9.68
N ALA A 450 24.76 -34.29 8.57
CA ALA A 450 23.68 -35.27 8.58
C ALA A 450 24.09 -36.65 9.13
N SER A 451 25.38 -36.98 9.09
CA SER A 451 25.96 -38.24 9.59
C SER A 451 26.50 -38.17 11.02
N GLU A 452 26.76 -36.96 11.54
CA GLU A 452 27.26 -36.72 12.90
C GLU A 452 26.11 -36.15 13.78
N PRO A 453 25.46 -36.97 14.65
CA PRO A 453 24.29 -36.54 15.43
C PRO A 453 24.54 -35.32 16.31
N GLU A 454 25.73 -35.19 16.90
CA GLU A 454 26.10 -34.05 17.73
C GLU A 454 26.21 -32.76 16.90
N LEU A 455 26.75 -32.85 15.68
CA LEU A 455 26.89 -31.72 14.78
C LEU A 455 25.53 -31.28 14.23
N TYR A 456 24.66 -32.22 13.86
CA TYR A 456 23.27 -31.91 13.52
C TYR A 456 22.53 -31.25 14.68
N ALA A 457 22.64 -31.81 15.89
CA ALA A 457 22.00 -31.28 17.08
C ALA A 457 22.48 -29.86 17.40
N ALA A 458 23.76 -29.55 17.19
CA ALA A 458 24.29 -28.19 17.35
C ALA A 458 23.59 -27.19 16.41
N TYR A 459 23.44 -27.51 15.12
CA TYR A 459 22.70 -26.66 14.18
C TYR A 459 21.21 -26.56 14.52
N ALA A 460 20.56 -27.69 14.80
CA ALA A 460 19.12 -27.75 15.02
C ALA A 460 18.68 -27.05 16.32
N SER A 461 19.53 -27.04 17.34
CA SER A 461 19.26 -26.41 18.64
C SER A 461 19.77 -24.98 18.75
N ALA A 462 20.58 -24.50 17.81
CA ALA A 462 21.00 -23.10 17.80
C ALA A 462 19.78 -22.18 17.57
N PRO A 463 19.65 -21.07 18.32
CA PRO A 463 18.56 -20.13 18.12
C PRO A 463 18.66 -19.48 16.72
N PRO A 464 17.58 -19.47 15.92
CA PRO A 464 17.59 -18.91 14.56
C PRO A 464 18.05 -17.46 14.45
N ILE A 465 17.67 -16.59 15.38
CA ILE A 465 18.15 -15.20 15.42
C ILE A 465 19.19 -15.02 16.52
N ARG A 466 20.16 -14.12 16.26
CA ARG A 466 21.18 -13.78 17.25
C ARG A 466 20.54 -13.18 18.50
N ASN A 467 21.06 -13.56 19.67
CA ASN A 467 20.67 -12.99 20.97
C ASN A 467 21.31 -11.61 21.17
N THR A 468 21.00 -10.65 20.29
CA THR A 468 21.51 -9.27 20.30
C THR A 468 20.39 -8.33 19.87
N SER A 469 20.36 -7.10 20.42
CA SER A 469 19.43 -6.06 19.96
C SER A 469 19.53 -5.82 18.45
N ALA A 470 20.73 -5.81 17.87
CA ALA A 470 20.92 -5.55 16.43
C ALA A 470 20.22 -6.60 15.54
N GLY A 471 20.38 -7.89 15.85
CA GLY A 471 19.69 -8.96 15.10
C GLY A 471 18.17 -8.96 15.31
N ARG A 472 17.71 -8.61 16.51
CA ARG A 472 16.29 -8.54 16.86
C ARG A 472 15.57 -7.31 16.28
N TRP A 473 16.30 -6.21 16.09
CA TRP A 473 15.74 -4.94 15.63
C TRP A 473 15.01 -5.08 14.30
N TYR A 474 15.54 -5.87 13.35
CA TYR A 474 14.92 -6.12 12.06
C TYR A 474 13.52 -6.75 12.13
N PHE A 475 13.20 -7.43 13.23
CA PHE A 475 11.89 -8.06 13.46
C PHE A 475 10.99 -7.24 14.39
N SER A 476 11.55 -6.21 15.04
CA SER A 476 10.88 -5.39 16.07
C SER A 476 9.83 -4.41 15.55
N TRP A 477 9.46 -4.50 14.27
CA TRP A 477 8.28 -3.83 13.72
C TRP A 477 6.99 -4.55 14.11
N HIS A 478 7.06 -5.88 14.34
CA HIS A 478 5.96 -6.74 14.74
C HIS A 478 5.75 -6.66 16.27
N ARG A 479 4.50 -6.69 16.76
CA ARG A 479 4.22 -6.53 18.20
C ARG A 479 4.79 -7.66 19.06
N ASP A 480 4.74 -8.89 18.54
CA ASP A 480 5.28 -10.09 19.18
C ASP A 480 6.75 -10.34 18.83
N ALA A 481 7.50 -9.28 18.55
CA ALA A 481 8.93 -9.39 18.32
C ALA A 481 9.71 -9.56 19.64
N PRO A 482 10.92 -10.11 19.57
CA PRO A 482 11.80 -10.19 20.73
C PRO A 482 12.07 -8.80 21.33
N SER A 483 12.10 -8.73 22.67
CA SER A 483 12.54 -7.52 23.35
C SER A 483 13.98 -7.17 22.97
N LEU A 484 14.22 -5.89 22.74
CA LEU A 484 15.57 -5.35 22.59
C LEU A 484 16.19 -5.15 23.98
N ASP A 485 17.51 -5.27 24.06
CA ASP A 485 18.23 -5.05 25.31
C ASP A 485 18.27 -3.54 25.62
N GLY A 486 18.02 -3.18 26.90
CA GLY A 486 18.03 -1.80 27.38
C GLY A 486 16.76 -1.01 27.01
N GLU A 487 16.88 0.32 26.98
CA GLU A 487 15.83 1.26 26.55
C GLU A 487 15.92 1.59 25.04
N SER A 488 16.47 0.68 24.24
CA SER A 488 16.60 0.90 22.78
C SER A 488 15.21 0.90 22.14
N PRO A 489 14.86 1.91 21.32
CA PRO A 489 13.57 1.91 20.63
C PRO A 489 13.50 0.75 19.64
N THR A 490 12.31 0.18 19.53
CA THR A 490 11.97 -0.81 18.51
C THR A 490 11.84 -0.14 17.14
N LEU A 491 12.01 -0.92 16.06
CA LEU A 491 11.75 -0.45 14.70
C LEU A 491 10.32 0.07 14.57
N ARG A 492 9.36 -0.57 15.26
CA ARG A 492 7.98 -0.12 15.34
C ARG A 492 7.86 1.31 15.88
N GLU A 493 8.54 1.60 16.99
CA GLU A 493 8.54 2.95 17.61
C GLU A 493 9.27 3.97 16.74
N GLU A 494 10.42 3.61 16.17
CA GLU A 494 11.16 4.49 15.26
C GLU A 494 10.36 4.85 14.01
N LEU A 495 9.68 3.87 13.40
CA LEU A 495 8.84 4.07 12.22
C LEU A 495 7.63 4.95 12.55
N ALA A 496 6.92 4.65 13.64
CA ALA A 496 5.78 5.45 14.08
C ALA A 496 6.19 6.90 14.40
N ALA A 497 7.34 7.10 15.06
CA ALA A 497 7.88 8.42 15.36
C ALA A 497 8.28 9.18 14.09
N ALA A 498 8.89 8.50 13.11
CA ALA A 498 9.23 9.09 11.82
C ALA A 498 7.98 9.55 11.06
N ALA A 499 6.95 8.70 11.01
CA ALA A 499 5.68 9.04 10.38
C ALA A 499 4.97 10.21 11.09
N MET A 500 4.93 10.20 12.43
CA MET A 500 4.35 11.29 13.21
C MET A 500 5.10 12.62 12.99
N LYS A 501 6.42 12.58 12.94
CA LYS A 501 7.24 13.76 12.65
C LYS A 501 6.93 14.35 11.28
N MET A 502 6.81 13.52 10.25
CA MET A 502 6.43 13.96 8.91
C MET A 502 5.00 14.51 8.87
N HIS A 503 4.07 13.86 9.56
CA HIS A 503 2.69 14.32 9.65
C HIS A 503 2.60 15.72 10.26
N VAL A 504 3.28 15.96 11.39
CA VAL A 504 3.33 17.27 12.06
C VAL A 504 3.97 18.34 11.15
N ALA A 505 5.07 18.01 10.47
CA ALA A 505 5.72 18.92 9.52
C ALA A 505 4.84 19.24 8.29
N GLY A 506 3.91 18.35 7.93
CA GLY A 506 2.91 18.61 6.91
C GLY A 506 1.83 19.60 7.39
N LEU A 507 1.45 19.53 8.66
CA LEU A 507 0.42 20.40 9.25
C LEU A 507 0.89 21.85 9.45
N ASP A 508 2.16 22.05 9.81
CA ASP A 508 2.72 23.39 10.06
C ASP A 508 3.27 24.06 8.79
N GLY A 509 3.18 23.40 7.64
CA GLY A 509 3.64 23.90 6.33
C GLY A 509 5.14 23.81 6.12
N SER A 510 5.87 23.07 6.98
CA SER A 510 7.31 22.86 6.83
C SER A 510 7.68 21.90 5.70
N LEU A 511 6.74 21.05 5.26
CA LEU A 511 6.92 20.20 4.08
C LEU A 511 6.52 20.92 2.80
N PRO A 512 7.30 20.78 1.72
CA PRO A 512 6.96 21.36 0.45
C PRO A 512 5.66 20.76 -0.09
N ALA A 513 4.92 21.65 -0.72
CA ALA A 513 3.87 21.37 -1.66
C ALA A 513 4.12 20.15 -2.56
N VAL A 514 3.26 19.13 -2.52
CA VAL A 514 3.36 18.02 -3.49
C VAL A 514 2.33 18.20 -4.60
N GLU A 515 2.77 18.80 -5.70
CA GLU A 515 1.97 18.90 -6.93
C GLU A 515 1.99 17.52 -7.63
N ARG A 516 1.16 16.56 -7.20
CA ARG A 516 1.07 15.28 -7.92
C ARG A 516 0.29 15.45 -9.21
N ARG A 517 0.96 15.16 -10.33
CA ARG A 517 0.32 14.73 -11.58
C ARG A 517 -0.14 13.28 -11.39
N PRO A 518 -1.36 12.92 -11.82
CA PRO A 518 -1.75 11.53 -11.90
C PRO A 518 -0.88 10.89 -13.00
N PHE A 519 0.05 10.02 -12.62
CA PHE A 519 0.53 9.01 -13.55
C PHE A 519 -0.42 7.82 -13.39
N ASP A 520 -1.05 7.45 -14.51
CA ASP A 520 -2.00 6.34 -14.66
C ASP A 520 -1.40 5.01 -14.20
N TYR A 521 -1.59 4.65 -12.93
CA TYR A 521 -1.39 3.28 -12.45
C TYR A 521 -2.48 2.33 -12.98
N ALA A 522 -3.61 2.85 -13.47
CA ALA A 522 -4.70 2.06 -14.01
C ALA A 522 -4.41 1.51 -15.42
N GLU A 523 -3.52 2.13 -16.20
CA GLU A 523 -3.19 1.67 -17.56
C GLU A 523 -2.05 0.64 -17.60
N THR A 524 -1.34 0.41 -16.49
CA THR A 524 -0.09 -0.39 -16.50
C THR A 524 -0.27 -1.87 -16.17
N PHE A 525 -1.46 -2.31 -15.76
CA PHE A 525 -1.77 -3.73 -15.55
C PHE A 525 -2.75 -4.22 -16.61
N PRO A 526 -2.28 -4.76 -17.76
CA PRO A 526 -3.15 -5.54 -18.62
C PRO A 526 -3.62 -6.78 -17.84
N SER A 527 -4.93 -7.00 -17.87
CA SER A 527 -5.65 -8.19 -17.40
C SER A 527 -4.97 -9.51 -17.74
#